data_AF-A0A3B9YUK3-F1
#
_entry.id   AF-A0A3B9YUK3-F1
#
_cell.length_a   1.000
_cell.length_b   1.000
_cell.length_c   1.000
_cell.angle_alpha   90.00
_cell.angle_beta   90.00
_cell.angle_gamma   90.00
#
_symmetry.space_group_name_H-M   'P 1'
#
loop_
_entity.id
_entity.type
_entity.pdbx_description
1 polymer ?
#
loop_
_entity_poly.entity_id
_entity_poly.type
_entity_poly.pdbx_seq_one_letter_code
_entity_poly.pdbx_strand_id
1 'polypeptide(L)'
;RDYRGGGRQSARETASRVGAGAVARKVLNHLVPGGVTVRAAMIQMGPHAIDRARWDWSACEQNPFWCPDPQTAERWGDYLEGVRKAGSSTGAIIEVLAEGVPPGWGAPL
;
A
#
# COMPACT_ATOMS: atom_id res chain seq x y z
N ARG A 1 23.06 2.35 -24.68
CA ARG A 1 21.68 2.55 -24.18
C ARG A 1 20.92 1.25 -24.40
N ASP A 2 20.86 0.41 -23.37
CA ASP A 2 20.16 -0.88 -23.43
C ASP A 2 18.71 -0.68 -22.97
N TYR A 3 17.76 -0.87 -23.89
CA TYR A 3 16.32 -0.68 -23.68
C TYR A 3 15.63 -1.93 -23.10
N ARG A 4 16.37 -3.02 -22.86
CA ARG A 4 15.85 -4.26 -22.29
C ARG A 4 15.62 -4.09 -20.79
N GLY A 5 14.44 -3.61 -20.40
CA GLY A 5 14.05 -3.54 -18.99
C GLY A 5 12.79 -2.72 -18.72
N GLY A 6 11.61 -3.26 -19.03
CA GLY A 6 10.31 -2.59 -18.90
C GLY A 6 9.88 -2.20 -17.48
N GLY A 7 10.58 -2.67 -16.43
CA GLY A 7 10.30 -2.32 -15.02
C GLY A 7 11.49 -1.68 -14.27
N ARG A 8 12.57 -1.33 -14.97
CA ARG A 8 13.86 -0.97 -14.35
C ARG A 8 13.84 0.40 -13.68
N GLN A 9 13.00 1.32 -14.13
CA GLN A 9 12.96 2.70 -13.63
C GLN A 9 12.08 2.82 -12.37
N SER A 10 10.87 2.26 -12.39
CA SER A 10 9.92 2.40 -11.28
C SER A 10 10.44 1.77 -9.99
N ALA A 11 10.92 0.52 -10.02
CA ALA A 11 11.40 -0.14 -8.81
C ALA A 11 12.64 0.56 -8.19
N ARG A 12 13.54 1.10 -9.03
CA ARG A 12 14.73 1.83 -8.56
C ARG A 12 14.36 3.16 -7.92
N GLU A 13 13.42 3.88 -8.52
CA GLU A 13 12.89 5.11 -7.95
C GLU A 13 12.16 4.84 -6.62
N THR A 14 11.36 3.78 -6.57
CA THR A 14 10.67 3.34 -5.36
C THR A 14 11.66 3.02 -4.24
N ALA A 15 12.77 2.32 -4.54
CA ALA A 15 13.76 1.96 -3.51
C ALA A 15 14.32 3.18 -2.76
N SER A 16 14.68 4.25 -3.48
CA SER A 16 15.17 5.48 -2.85
C SER A 16 14.11 6.15 -1.98
N ARG A 17 12.86 6.22 -2.45
CA ARG A 17 11.73 6.82 -1.69
C ARG A 17 11.39 5.99 -0.44
N VAL A 18 11.43 4.67 -0.53
CA VAL A 18 11.23 3.75 0.62
C VAL A 18 12.34 3.94 1.65
N GLY A 19 13.60 4.01 1.21
CA GLY A 19 14.73 4.27 2.11
C GLY A 19 14.59 5.60 2.86
N ALA A 20 14.26 6.68 2.15
CA ALA A 20 14.00 7.99 2.76
C ALA A 20 12.79 7.94 3.71
N GLY A 21 11.71 7.26 3.35
CA GLY A 21 10.53 7.07 4.19
C GLY A 21 10.82 6.30 5.48
N ALA A 22 11.72 5.32 5.45
CA ALA A 22 12.16 4.59 6.65
C ALA A 22 12.91 5.50 7.63
N VAL A 23 13.75 6.41 7.12
CA VAL A 23 14.42 7.44 7.94
C VAL A 23 13.38 8.39 8.53
N ALA A 24 12.44 8.89 7.72
CA ALA A 24 11.36 9.76 8.19
C ALA A 24 10.55 9.10 9.31
N ARG A 25 10.20 7.81 9.18
CA ARG A 25 9.50 7.05 10.24
C ARG A 25 10.29 7.03 11.55
N LYS A 26 11.61 6.80 11.51
CA LYS A 26 12.45 6.85 12.72
C LYS A 26 12.47 8.23 13.36
N VAL A 27 12.60 9.28 12.55
CA VAL A 27 12.59 10.67 13.02
C VAL A 27 11.26 11.02 13.67
N LEU A 28 10.14 10.68 13.04
CA LEU A 28 8.79 10.92 13.59
C LEU A 28 8.60 10.21 14.93
N ASN A 29 9.02 8.94 15.03
CA ASN A 29 8.94 8.18 16.29
C ASN A 29 9.83 8.76 17.40
N HIS A 30 10.90 9.47 17.05
CA HIS A 30 11.77 10.12 18.03
C HIS A 30 11.23 11.49 18.48
N LEU A 31 10.69 12.28 17.55
CA LEU A 31 10.29 13.67 17.80
C LEU A 31 8.85 13.82 18.32
N VAL A 32 7.96 12.89 17.98
CA VAL A 32 6.54 12.97 18.36
C VAL A 32 6.30 12.09 19.60
N PRO A 33 5.90 12.67 20.75
CA PRO A 33 5.50 11.89 21.91
C PRO A 33 4.35 10.93 21.55
N GLY A 34 4.51 9.63 21.85
CA GLY A 34 3.56 8.59 21.45
C GLY A 34 3.75 8.04 20.04
N GLY A 35 4.64 8.64 19.23
CA GLY A 35 5.00 8.20 17.89
C GLY A 35 3.93 8.47 16.82
N VAL A 36 4.31 8.27 15.55
CA VAL A 36 3.39 8.34 14.41
C VAL A 36 3.43 7.02 13.65
N THR A 37 2.25 6.42 13.49
CA THR A 37 2.10 5.17 12.76
C THR A 37 1.51 5.46 11.38
N VAL A 38 2.30 5.20 10.34
CA VAL A 38 1.82 5.24 8.95
C VAL A 38 1.68 3.81 8.44
N ARG A 39 0.47 3.42 8.05
CA ARG A 39 0.14 2.10 7.51
C ARG A 39 -0.63 2.25 6.21
N ALA A 40 -0.57 1.26 5.34
CA ALA A 40 -1.31 1.25 4.08
C ALA A 40 -1.85 -0.16 3.80
N ALA A 41 -2.97 -0.24 3.11
CA ALA A 41 -3.58 -1.49 2.69
C ALA A 41 -4.26 -1.33 1.32
N MET A 42 -4.27 -2.39 0.51
CA MET A 42 -5.06 -2.39 -0.72
C MET A 42 -6.52 -2.66 -0.38
N ILE A 43 -7.42 -1.78 -0.83
CA ILE A 43 -8.85 -1.83 -0.50
C ILE A 43 -9.76 -2.12 -1.69
N GLN A 44 -9.22 -2.12 -2.91
CA GLN A 44 -9.98 -2.47 -4.11
C GLN A 44 -9.08 -2.97 -5.24
N MET A 45 -9.50 -4.05 -5.93
CA MET A 45 -8.92 -4.51 -7.20
C MET A 45 -9.98 -4.46 -8.29
N GLY A 46 -9.76 -3.66 -9.33
CA GLY A 46 -10.76 -3.47 -10.39
C GLY A 46 -12.13 -3.09 -9.80
N PRO A 47 -13.21 -3.84 -10.09
CA PRO A 47 -14.54 -3.59 -9.54
C PRO A 47 -14.77 -4.20 -8.14
N HIS A 48 -13.79 -4.90 -7.56
CA HIS A 48 -13.95 -5.67 -6.34
C HIS A 48 -13.34 -4.95 -5.13
N ALA A 49 -14.17 -4.30 -4.32
CA ALA A 49 -13.77 -3.67 -3.07
C ALA A 49 -13.81 -4.66 -1.89
N ILE A 50 -13.03 -4.36 -0.84
CA ILE A 50 -13.08 -5.09 0.42
C ILE A 50 -14.40 -4.86 1.18
N ASP A 51 -14.71 -5.75 2.13
CA ASP A 51 -15.69 -5.46 3.17
C ASP A 51 -14.98 -4.88 4.40
N ARG A 52 -15.31 -3.62 4.73
CA ARG A 52 -14.68 -2.92 5.86
C ARG A 52 -15.03 -3.55 7.21
N ALA A 53 -16.12 -4.29 7.32
CA ALA A 53 -16.47 -4.98 8.56
C ALA A 53 -15.51 -6.13 8.91
N ARG A 54 -14.73 -6.62 7.92
CA ARG A 54 -13.71 -7.67 8.08
C ARG A 54 -12.29 -7.13 8.16
N TRP A 55 -12.12 -5.84 8.41
CA TRP A 55 -10.80 -5.22 8.45
C TRP A 55 -9.93 -5.78 9.58
N ASP A 56 -8.85 -6.46 9.20
CA ASP A 56 -7.80 -6.91 10.11
C ASP A 56 -6.41 -6.54 9.57
N TRP A 57 -5.69 -5.72 10.33
CA TRP A 57 -4.31 -5.34 9.98
C TRP A 57 -3.34 -6.52 9.99
N SER A 58 -3.59 -7.56 10.78
CA SER A 58 -2.73 -8.74 10.83
C SER A 58 -2.77 -9.55 9.54
N ALA A 59 -3.89 -9.47 8.80
CA ALA A 59 -4.09 -10.18 7.55
C ALA A 59 -3.21 -9.64 6.41
N CYS A 60 -2.83 -8.37 6.44
CA CYS A 60 -2.06 -7.72 5.36
C CYS A 60 -0.74 -8.45 5.06
N GLU A 61 -0.05 -8.97 6.07
CA GLU A 61 1.21 -9.71 5.90
C GLU A 61 1.02 -11.16 5.47
N GLN A 62 -0.22 -11.66 5.51
CA GLN A 62 -0.57 -13.06 5.26
C GLN A 62 -1.05 -13.29 3.83
N ASN A 63 -1.14 -12.26 2.99
CA ASN A 63 -1.60 -12.36 1.62
C ASN A 63 -0.78 -11.48 0.67
N PRO A 64 -0.70 -11.82 -0.63
CA PRO A 64 0.17 -11.11 -1.58
C PRO A 64 -0.36 -9.74 -2.02
N PHE A 65 -1.58 -9.38 -1.62
CA PHE A 65 -2.23 -8.13 -2.03
C PHE A 65 -2.11 -7.03 -0.97
N TRP A 66 -1.51 -7.32 0.18
CA TRP A 66 -1.47 -6.40 1.31
C TRP A 66 -2.89 -5.93 1.72
N CYS A 67 -3.84 -6.86 1.65
CA CYS A 67 -5.27 -6.64 1.86
C CYS A 67 -5.65 -6.94 3.33
N PRO A 68 -6.48 -6.11 3.97
CA PRO A 68 -6.91 -6.33 5.35
C PRO A 68 -8.18 -7.20 5.46
N ASP A 69 -8.78 -7.64 4.34
CA ASP A 69 -9.94 -8.53 4.31
C ASP A 69 -9.53 -9.89 3.71
N PRO A 70 -9.28 -10.93 4.53
CA PRO A 70 -8.82 -12.24 4.07
C PRO A 70 -9.73 -12.87 3.00
N GLN A 71 -11.06 -12.70 3.14
CA GLN A 71 -12.02 -13.31 2.21
C GLN A 71 -11.97 -12.64 0.84
N THR A 72 -11.78 -11.32 0.82
CA THR A 72 -11.61 -10.58 -0.44
C THR A 72 -10.27 -10.89 -1.08
N ALA A 73 -9.21 -11.04 -0.27
CA ALA A 73 -7.88 -11.42 -0.75
C ALA A 73 -7.90 -12.76 -1.51
N GLU A 74 -8.61 -13.77 -1.00
CA GLU A 74 -8.78 -15.06 -1.70
C GLU A 74 -9.45 -14.87 -3.07
N ARG A 75 -10.56 -14.13 -3.12
CA ARG A 75 -11.32 -13.89 -4.37
C ARG A 75 -10.54 -13.08 -5.40
N TRP A 76 -9.68 -12.16 -4.95
CA TRP A 76 -8.82 -11.38 -5.86
C TRP A 76 -7.81 -12.25 -6.59
N GLY A 77 -7.35 -13.35 -5.99
CA GLY A 77 -6.45 -14.30 -6.66
C GLY A 77 -7.05 -14.84 -7.97
N ASP A 78 -8.28 -15.35 -7.91
CA ASP A 78 -8.99 -15.89 -9.07
C ASP A 78 -9.28 -14.82 -10.12
N TYR A 79 -9.74 -13.64 -9.68
CA TYR A 79 -10.01 -12.52 -10.57
C TYR A 79 -8.75 -12.06 -11.32
N LEU A 80 -7.65 -11.86 -10.60
CA LEU A 80 -6.39 -11.40 -11.19
C LEU A 80 -5.81 -12.42 -12.17
N GLU A 81 -5.95 -13.71 -11.86
CA GLU A 81 -5.53 -14.78 -12.78
C GLU A 81 -6.35 -14.76 -14.08
N GLY A 82 -7.66 -14.49 -13.99
CA GLY A 82 -8.51 -14.27 -15.17
C GLY A 82 -8.05 -13.08 -16.01
N VAL A 83 -7.79 -11.93 -15.37
CA VAL A 83 -7.26 -10.72 -16.02
C VAL A 83 -5.92 -11.00 -16.72
N ARG A 84 -5.03 -11.75 -16.05
CA ARG A 84 -3.72 -12.15 -16.60
C ARG A 84 -3.86 -13.05 -17.82
N LYS A 85 -4.73 -14.08 -17.78
CA LYS A 85 -5.00 -14.98 -18.91
C LYS A 85 -5.58 -14.24 -20.11
N ALA A 86 -6.34 -13.17 -19.88
CA ALA A 86 -6.85 -12.30 -20.92
C ALA A 86 -5.81 -11.32 -21.50
N GLY A 87 -4.56 -11.35 -21.02
CA GLY A 87 -3.51 -10.43 -21.46
C GLY A 87 -3.78 -8.98 -21.07
N SER A 88 -4.55 -8.76 -20.01
CA SER A 88 -5.02 -7.44 -19.57
C SER A 88 -4.43 -7.04 -18.22
N SER A 89 -4.79 -5.85 -17.75
CA SER A 89 -4.45 -5.32 -16.43
C SER A 89 -5.70 -4.78 -15.75
N THR A 90 -5.62 -4.58 -14.42
CA THR A 90 -6.71 -4.03 -13.63
C THR A 90 -6.16 -3.00 -12.66
N GLY A 91 -6.99 -2.00 -12.33
CA GLY A 91 -6.62 -0.94 -11.39
C GLY A 91 -6.64 -1.41 -9.93
N ALA A 92 -6.10 -0.57 -9.05
CA ALA A 92 -6.05 -0.81 -7.62
C ALA A 92 -6.32 0.49 -6.85
N ILE A 93 -6.96 0.40 -5.68
CA ILE A 93 -7.06 1.50 -4.72
C ILE A 93 -6.31 1.09 -3.44
N ILE A 94 -5.41 1.96 -2.99
CA ILE A 94 -4.66 1.82 -1.75
C ILE A 94 -5.15 2.88 -0.76
N GLU A 95 -5.48 2.47 0.45
CA GLU A 95 -5.77 3.37 1.56
C GLU A 95 -4.51 3.52 2.42
N VAL A 96 -4.16 4.76 2.79
CA VAL A 96 -3.02 5.09 3.65
C VAL A 96 -3.53 5.83 4.88
N LEU A 97 -3.21 5.33 6.07
CA LEU A 97 -3.59 5.92 7.34
C LEU A 97 -2.33 6.39 8.08
N ALA A 98 -2.39 7.61 8.59
CA ALA A 98 -1.39 8.18 9.50
C ALA A 98 -2.07 8.48 10.85
N GLU A 99 -1.68 7.75 11.88
CA GLU A 99 -2.25 7.83 13.23
C GLU A 99 -1.22 8.42 14.20
N GLY A 100 -1.70 9.13 15.23
CA GLY A 100 -0.84 9.81 16.20
C GLY A 100 -0.24 11.13 15.71
N VAL A 101 -0.71 11.64 14.56
CA VAL A 101 -0.27 12.92 14.01
C VAL A 101 -0.78 14.07 14.90
N PRO A 102 0.10 14.93 15.45
CA PRO A 102 -0.31 16.08 16.25
C PRO A 102 -1.13 17.11 15.46
N PRO A 103 -2.07 17.82 16.10
CA PRO A 103 -2.76 18.93 15.45
C PRO A 103 -1.78 20.07 15.12
N GLY A 104 -2.13 20.87 14.10
CA GLY A 104 -1.34 22.04 13.69
C GLY A 104 -0.27 21.77 12.63
N TRP A 105 -0.12 20.54 12.15
CA TRP A 105 0.71 20.27 10.97
C TRP A 105 0.02 20.72 9.69
N GLY A 106 0.75 21.47 8.88
CA GLY A 106 0.26 22.10 7.65
C GLY A 106 0.66 23.57 7.64
N ALA A 107 1.16 24.03 6.50
CA ALA A 107 1.52 25.43 6.29
C ALA A 107 0.62 26.02 5.19
N PRO A 108 -0.63 26.43 5.53
CA PRO A 108 -1.51 27.10 4.58
C PRO A 108 -0.98 28.51 4.26
N LEU A 109 -1.49 29.09 3.16
CA LEU A 109 -1.23 30.47 2.73
C LEU A 109 -1.98 31.48 3.60
#